data_AF-A0A022FNI5-F1
#
_entry.id   AF-A0A022FNI5-F1
#
_cell.length_a   1.000
_cell.length_b   1.000
_cell.length_c   1.000
_cell.angle_alpha   90.00
_cell.angle_beta   90.00
_cell.angle_gamma   90.00
#
_symmetry.space_group_name_H-M   'P 1'
#
loop_
_entity.id
_entity.type
_entity.pdbx_description
1 polymer ?
#
loop_
_entity_poly.entity_id
_entity_poly.type
_entity_poly.pdbx_seq_one_letter_code
_entity_poly.pdbx_strand_id
1 'polypeptide(L)'
;MTTSNTPALEIKDLHAWYGESHILHGVDLTVNRGEVVTLLGRNGAGRTTTLRAIMGLTGARKGSIKVNGHETISLPTHKIAHYGIGYCPEERAIFSSLSCEENLMLPPVLKGADTSKGMSETDIYEMFPNLKERRQSQGTRLSGGEQQMLAVGRILRTGA
;
A
#
# COMPACT_ATOMS: atom_id res chain seq x y z
N MET A 1 32.59 -5.41 0.44
CA MET A 1 31.57 -4.58 -0.23
C MET A 1 30.50 -4.27 0.80
N THR A 2 30.49 -3.05 1.33
CA THR A 2 29.46 -2.59 2.27
C THR A 2 28.14 -2.48 1.50
N THR A 3 27.26 -3.46 1.66
CA THR A 3 25.85 -3.31 1.28
C THR A 3 25.33 -2.12 2.05
N SER A 4 25.05 -1.00 1.37
CA SER A 4 24.34 0.10 2.02
C SER A 4 23.00 -0.46 2.50
N ASN A 5 22.82 -0.57 3.81
CA ASN A 5 21.61 -1.08 4.44
C ASN A 5 20.51 -0.01 4.36
N THR A 6 20.13 0.37 3.15
CA THR A 6 19.11 1.39 2.89
C THR A 6 17.77 0.83 3.36
N PRO A 7 17.11 1.48 4.33
CA PRO A 7 15.79 1.06 4.79
C PRO A 7 14.78 1.04 3.63
N ALA A 8 13.77 0.17 3.74
CA ALA A 8 12.65 0.18 2.81
C ALA A 8 11.83 1.48 2.97
N LEU A 9 11.65 1.93 4.21
CA LEU A 9 10.97 3.16 4.58
C LEU A 9 11.75 3.85 5.71
N GLU A 10 12.01 5.15 5.56
CA GLU A 10 12.57 6.01 6.62
C GLU A 10 11.73 7.28 6.71
N ILE A 11 11.20 7.56 7.89
CA ILE A 11 10.40 8.74 8.20
C ILE A 11 11.13 9.51 9.30
N LYS A 12 11.31 10.81 9.09
CA LYS A 12 11.90 11.72 10.08
C LYS A 12 11.05 12.96 10.29
N ASP A 13 10.77 13.26 11.55
CA ASP A 13 10.04 14.45 11.98
C ASP A 13 8.76 14.68 11.16
N LEU A 14 7.98 13.62 10.92
CA LEU A 14 6.81 13.71 10.06
C LEU A 14 5.67 14.43 10.77
N HIS A 15 5.25 15.52 10.15
CA HIS A 15 4.06 16.25 10.50
C HIS A 15 3.03 16.20 9.37
N ALA A 16 1.75 16.12 9.71
CA ALA A 16 0.67 16.09 8.73
C ALA A 16 -0.60 16.79 9.25
N TRP A 17 -1.30 17.45 8.31
CA TRP A 17 -2.51 18.22 8.57
C TRP A 17 -3.65 17.85 7.63
N TYR A 18 -4.88 18.01 8.13
CA TYR A 18 -6.10 18.12 7.33
C TYR A 18 -6.71 19.50 7.56
N GLY A 19 -6.62 20.37 6.56
CA GLY A 19 -6.95 21.79 6.75
C GLY A 19 -6.11 22.36 7.90
N GLU A 20 -6.77 22.95 8.89
CA GLU A 20 -6.14 23.53 10.07
C GLU A 20 -5.78 22.51 11.16
N SER A 21 -6.29 21.27 11.06
CA SER A 21 -6.07 20.25 12.09
C SER A 21 -4.69 19.59 11.94
N HIS A 22 -3.81 19.82 12.90
CA HIS A 22 -2.51 19.15 13.02
C HIS A 22 -2.70 17.78 13.65
N ILE A 23 -2.41 16.71 12.91
CA ILE A 23 -2.72 15.32 13.34
C ILE A 23 -1.46 14.54 13.72
N LEU A 24 -0.39 14.65 12.93
CA LEU A 24 0.89 14.00 13.25
C LEU A 24 1.86 15.06 13.76
N HIS A 25 2.46 14.81 14.91
CA HIS A 25 3.29 15.78 15.64
C HIS A 25 4.74 15.28 15.76
N GLY A 26 5.46 15.20 14.64
CA GLY A 26 6.87 14.79 14.64
C GLY A 26 7.02 13.27 14.83
N VAL A 27 6.63 12.50 13.82
CA VAL A 27 6.74 11.03 13.86
C VAL A 27 8.06 10.59 13.21
N ASP A 28 8.82 9.75 13.91
CA ASP A 28 9.99 9.06 13.40
C ASP A 28 9.71 7.54 13.29
N LEU A 29 10.06 6.95 12.16
CA LEU A 29 9.87 5.52 11.91
C LEU A 29 10.89 5.02 10.88
N THR A 30 11.48 3.85 11.13
CA THR A 30 12.33 3.17 10.16
C THR A 30 11.84 1.73 9.99
N VAL A 31 11.71 1.28 8.74
CA VAL A 31 11.38 -0.10 8.39
C VAL A 31 12.47 -0.64 7.48
N ASN A 32 13.15 -1.69 7.91
CA ASN A 32 14.19 -2.35 7.14
C ASN A 32 13.58 -3.30 6.09
N ARG A 33 14.39 -3.70 5.11
CA ARG A 33 13.95 -4.68 4.10
C ARG A 33 13.66 -6.03 4.76
N GLY A 34 12.51 -6.61 4.44
CA GLY A 34 12.05 -7.88 5.01
C GLY A 34 11.48 -7.77 6.43
N GLU A 35 11.39 -6.55 6.98
CA GLU A 35 10.83 -6.32 8.30
C GLU A 35 9.31 -6.16 8.25
N VAL A 36 8.61 -6.75 9.22
CA VAL A 36 7.18 -6.55 9.42
C VAL A 36 6.99 -5.67 10.64
N VAL A 37 6.48 -4.45 10.42
CA VAL A 37 6.24 -3.46 11.49
C VAL A 37 4.75 -3.20 11.62
N THR A 38 4.27 -3.13 12.87
CA THR A 38 2.86 -2.84 13.17
C THR A 38 2.77 -1.55 13.98
N LEU A 39 1.91 -0.63 13.53
CA LEU A 39 1.61 0.61 14.25
C LEU A 39 0.34 0.45 15.09
N LEU A 40 0.50 0.44 16.41
CA LEU A 40 -0.59 0.29 17.39
C LEU A 40 -0.91 1.62 18.06
N GLY A 41 -2.15 1.76 18.53
CA GLY A 41 -2.62 2.97 19.19
C GLY A 41 -4.14 3.03 19.29
N ARG A 42 -4.63 3.93 20.15
CA ARG A 42 -6.08 4.18 20.30
C ARG A 42 -6.68 4.74 19.01
N ASN A 43 -8.01 4.72 18.90
CA ASN A 43 -8.70 5.43 17.84
C ASN A 43 -8.35 6.93 17.90
N GLY A 44 -8.04 7.52 16.75
CA GLY A 44 -7.57 8.90 16.66
C GLY A 44 -6.06 9.10 16.91
N ALA A 45 -5.29 8.06 17.26
CA ALA A 45 -3.84 8.18 17.50
C ALA A 45 -3.00 8.46 16.22
N GLY A 46 -3.61 8.75 15.08
CA GLY A 46 -2.91 9.10 13.84
C GLY A 46 -2.48 7.91 12.97
N ARG A 47 -2.79 6.66 13.31
CA ARG A 47 -2.36 5.45 12.56
C ARG A 47 -2.67 5.51 11.06
N THR A 48 -3.95 5.69 10.71
CA THR A 48 -4.39 5.83 9.31
C THR A 48 -3.80 7.08 8.68
N THR A 49 -3.63 8.16 9.44
CA THR A 49 -3.01 9.40 8.96
C THR A 49 -1.53 9.19 8.62
N THR A 50 -0.78 8.40 9.40
CA THR A 50 0.61 8.04 9.08
C THR A 50 0.70 7.31 7.75
N LEU A 51 -0.13 6.28 7.56
CA LEU A 51 -0.17 5.54 6.28
C LEU A 51 -0.56 6.42 5.10
N ARG A 52 -1.56 7.29 5.29
CA ARG A 52 -1.97 8.26 4.27
C ARG A 52 -0.90 9.31 3.99
N ALA A 53 -0.16 9.75 5.00
CA ALA A 53 0.91 10.74 4.83
C ALA A 53 2.08 10.17 4.02
N ILE A 54 2.43 8.89 4.24
CA ILE A 54 3.40 8.14 3.42
C ILE A 54 2.96 8.14 1.95
N MET A 55 1.67 7.87 1.69
CA MET A 55 1.12 7.87 0.33
C MET A 55 0.80 9.25 -0.24
N GLY A 56 0.99 10.33 0.52
CA GLY A 56 0.60 11.67 0.11
C GLY A 56 -0.89 11.91 -0.07
N LEU A 57 -1.70 11.20 0.71
CA LEU A 57 -3.16 11.28 0.76
C LEU A 57 -3.67 12.16 1.93
N THR A 58 -2.81 13.01 2.47
CA THR A 58 -3.14 14.05 3.47
C THR A 58 -3.04 15.45 2.84
N GLY A 59 -3.52 16.49 3.54
CA GLY A 59 -3.49 17.85 3.02
C GLY A 59 -2.07 18.43 2.96
N ALA A 60 -1.57 18.90 4.10
CA ALA A 60 -0.18 19.37 4.21
C ALA A 60 0.68 18.33 4.92
N ARG A 61 1.97 18.29 4.57
CA ARG A 61 2.99 17.41 5.17
C ARG A 61 4.32 18.15 5.32
N LYS A 62 5.04 17.90 6.41
CA LYS A 62 6.41 18.38 6.65
C LYS A 62 7.26 17.25 7.24
N GLY A 63 8.58 17.42 7.23
CA GLY A 63 9.54 16.39 7.59
C GLY A 63 10.13 15.71 6.36
N SER A 64 10.53 14.45 6.51
CA SER A 64 11.12 13.63 5.45
C SER A 64 10.47 12.26 5.42
N ILE A 65 10.17 11.77 4.21
CA ILE A 65 9.70 10.41 3.96
C ILE A 65 10.52 9.84 2.81
N LYS A 66 11.42 8.90 3.12
CA LYS A 66 12.23 8.21 2.14
C LYS A 66 11.76 6.79 1.91
N VAL A 67 11.65 6.43 0.63
CA VAL A 67 11.21 5.12 0.17
C VAL A 67 12.34 4.52 -0.63
N ASN A 68 12.90 3.40 -0.16
CA ASN A 68 14.11 2.82 -0.74
C ASN A 68 15.23 3.88 -0.96
N GLY A 69 15.38 4.80 0.00
CA GLY A 69 16.35 5.89 -0.03
C GLY A 69 15.95 7.14 -0.83
N HIS A 70 14.83 7.14 -1.54
CA HIS A 70 14.36 8.27 -2.35
C HIS A 70 13.41 9.16 -1.55
N GLU A 71 13.66 10.47 -1.49
CA GLU A 71 12.77 11.42 -0.83
C GLU A 71 11.44 11.56 -1.59
N THR A 72 10.32 11.49 -0.86
CA THR A 72 8.96 11.44 -1.43
C THR A 72 7.99 12.42 -0.81
N ILE A 73 8.38 13.18 0.22
CA ILE A 73 7.48 14.06 0.98
C ILE A 73 6.70 15.06 0.11
N SER A 74 7.32 15.58 -0.96
CA SER A 74 6.74 16.58 -1.86
C SER A 74 6.07 15.96 -3.10
N LEU A 75 6.14 14.65 -3.26
CA LEU A 75 5.62 13.97 -4.45
C LEU A 75 4.11 13.71 -4.34
N PRO A 76 3.39 13.75 -5.48
CA PRO A 76 2.01 13.28 -5.54
C PRO A 76 1.95 11.75 -5.49
N THR A 77 0.85 11.19 -4.98
CA THR A 77 0.64 9.75 -4.75
C THR A 77 1.01 8.86 -5.94
N HIS A 78 0.63 9.24 -7.16
CA HIS A 78 0.92 8.45 -8.37
C HIS A 78 2.42 8.32 -8.64
N LYS A 79 3.26 9.27 -8.20
CA LYS A 79 4.72 9.16 -8.29
C LYS A 79 5.30 8.35 -7.13
N ILE A 80 4.73 8.47 -5.94
CA ILE A 80 5.18 7.73 -4.73
C ILE A 80 5.10 6.23 -4.97
N ALA A 81 3.98 5.74 -5.54
CA ALA A 81 3.76 4.32 -5.79
C ALA A 81 4.88 3.68 -6.65
N HIS A 82 5.50 4.44 -7.57
CA HIS A 82 6.59 3.94 -8.42
C HIS A 82 7.91 3.67 -7.68
N TYR A 83 8.05 4.11 -6.42
CA TYR A 83 9.20 3.79 -5.59
C TYR A 83 9.09 2.44 -4.84
N GLY A 84 8.05 1.66 -5.14
CA GLY A 84 7.79 0.36 -4.52
C GLY A 84 7.02 0.50 -3.21
N ILE A 85 5.85 1.15 -3.27
CA ILE A 85 4.90 1.13 -2.15
C ILE A 85 3.54 0.68 -2.66
N GLY A 86 3.04 -0.39 -2.04
CA GLY A 86 1.65 -0.82 -2.12
C GLY A 86 0.83 -0.24 -0.98
N TYR A 87 -0.40 0.21 -1.27
CA TYR A 87 -1.31 0.74 -0.26
C TYR A 87 -2.65 -0.01 -0.27
N CYS A 88 -2.93 -0.73 0.81
CA CYS A 88 -4.21 -1.38 1.06
C CYS A 88 -5.00 -0.55 2.08
N PRO A 89 -6.03 0.21 1.66
CA PRO A 89 -6.86 0.93 2.61
C PRO A 89 -7.79 -0.01 3.38
N GLU A 90 -8.35 0.48 4.49
CA GLU A 90 -9.26 -0.27 5.36
C GLU A 90 -10.57 -0.63 4.64
N GLU A 91 -11.05 0.27 3.78
CA GLU A 91 -12.25 0.06 2.96
C GLU A 91 -12.06 -0.93 1.79
N ARG A 92 -10.88 -1.57 1.67
CA ARG A 92 -10.50 -2.60 0.67
C ARG A 92 -10.44 -2.10 -0.77
N ALA A 93 -11.23 -1.08 -1.12
CA ALA A 93 -11.27 -0.43 -2.44
C ALA A 93 -11.45 -1.42 -3.61
N ILE A 94 -12.34 -2.40 -3.44
CA ILE A 94 -12.76 -3.31 -4.53
C ILE A 94 -13.76 -2.61 -5.46
N PHE A 95 -13.73 -2.97 -6.73
CA PHE A 95 -14.69 -2.52 -7.73
C PHE A 95 -15.91 -3.46 -7.72
N SER A 96 -17.02 -2.95 -7.20
CA SER A 96 -18.25 -3.71 -6.94
C SER A 96 -18.87 -4.34 -8.19
N SER A 97 -18.76 -3.68 -9.34
CA SER A 97 -19.31 -4.14 -10.62
C SER A 97 -18.47 -5.22 -11.30
N LEU A 98 -17.22 -5.39 -10.88
CA LEU A 98 -16.27 -6.32 -11.49
C LEU A 98 -16.27 -7.67 -10.78
N SER A 99 -15.94 -8.73 -11.50
CA SER A 99 -15.66 -10.05 -10.93
C SER A 99 -14.42 -10.02 -10.03
N CYS A 100 -14.23 -11.08 -9.25
CA CYS A 100 -13.01 -11.27 -8.46
C CYS A 100 -11.76 -11.28 -9.36
N GLU A 101 -11.81 -11.99 -10.49
CA GLU A 101 -10.74 -12.05 -11.49
C GLU A 101 -10.47 -10.66 -12.09
N GLU A 102 -11.51 -9.96 -12.54
CA GLU A 102 -11.38 -8.60 -13.11
C GLU A 102 -10.80 -7.60 -12.10
N ASN A 103 -11.21 -7.68 -10.84
CA ASN A 103 -10.64 -6.89 -9.75
C ASN A 103 -9.15 -7.20 -9.57
N LEU A 104 -8.80 -8.48 -9.48
CA LEU A 104 -7.42 -8.94 -9.33
C LEU A 104 -6.56 -8.45 -10.50
N MET A 105 -7.17 -8.33 -11.67
CA MET A 105 -6.47 -7.90 -12.87
C MET A 105 -6.13 -6.39 -12.92
N LEU A 106 -6.56 -5.60 -11.93
CA LEU A 106 -6.32 -4.16 -11.83
C LEU A 106 -5.30 -3.79 -10.75
N PRO A 107 -4.39 -2.82 -11.02
CA PRO A 107 -4.25 -2.04 -12.26
C PRO A 107 -3.56 -2.85 -13.37
N PRO A 108 -3.82 -2.57 -14.66
CA PRO A 108 -3.19 -3.29 -15.77
C PRO A 108 -1.67 -3.13 -15.77
N VAL A 109 -0.96 -4.11 -16.31
CA VAL A 109 0.49 -4.03 -16.53
C VAL A 109 0.77 -2.96 -17.58
N LEU A 110 1.48 -1.91 -17.19
CA LEU A 110 1.90 -0.86 -18.12
C LEU A 110 3.04 -1.37 -19.02
N LYS A 111 3.07 -0.87 -20.25
CA LYS A 111 4.14 -1.22 -21.20
C LYS A 111 5.51 -0.82 -20.64
N GLY A 112 6.42 -1.79 -20.53
CA GLY A 112 7.75 -1.59 -19.96
C GLY A 112 7.81 -1.69 -18.42
N ALA A 113 6.70 -2.02 -17.75
CA ALA A 113 6.73 -2.38 -16.35
C ALA A 113 7.46 -3.73 -16.17
N ASP A 114 8.31 -3.79 -15.16
CA ASP A 114 8.99 -5.02 -14.76
C ASP A 114 8.00 -5.92 -14.02
N THR A 115 7.42 -6.87 -14.75
CA THR A 115 6.45 -7.84 -14.20
C THR A 115 7.10 -8.91 -13.34
N SER A 116 8.44 -8.99 -13.30
CA SER A 116 9.14 -10.00 -12.49
C SER A 116 9.07 -9.73 -10.99
N LYS A 117 8.70 -8.51 -10.59
CA LYS A 117 8.60 -8.11 -9.18
C LYS A 117 7.27 -8.52 -8.54
N GLY A 118 6.22 -8.67 -9.33
CA GLY A 118 4.88 -9.01 -8.85
C GLY A 118 4.63 -10.51 -8.81
N MET A 119 3.69 -10.93 -7.97
CA MET A 119 3.21 -12.31 -7.96
C MET A 119 2.37 -12.61 -9.20
N SER A 120 2.50 -13.82 -9.75
CA SER A 120 1.61 -14.26 -10.83
C SER A 120 0.20 -14.51 -10.32
N GLU A 121 -0.78 -14.53 -11.22
CA GLU A 121 -2.15 -14.90 -10.88
C GLU A 121 -2.22 -16.29 -10.23
N THR A 122 -1.43 -17.24 -10.73
CA THR A 122 -1.32 -18.59 -10.18
C THR A 122 -0.84 -18.56 -8.72
N ASP A 123 0.24 -17.85 -8.43
CA ASP A 123 0.80 -17.77 -7.07
C ASP A 123 -0.21 -17.12 -6.09
N ILE A 124 -0.95 -16.12 -6.56
CA ILE A 124 -1.98 -15.45 -5.76
C ILE A 124 -3.14 -16.41 -5.46
N TYR A 125 -3.58 -17.20 -6.44
CA TYR A 125 -4.62 -18.21 -6.21
C TYR A 125 -4.16 -19.38 -5.36
N GLU A 126 -2.87 -19.73 -5.39
CA GLU A 126 -2.31 -20.70 -4.44
C GLU A 126 -2.30 -20.16 -3.01
N MET A 127 -2.00 -18.87 -2.84
CA MET A 127 -2.04 -18.20 -1.54
C MET A 127 -3.47 -17.98 -1.02
N PHE A 128 -4.41 -17.67 -1.92
CA PHE A 128 -5.82 -17.42 -1.60
C PHE A 128 -6.76 -18.31 -2.43
N PRO A 129 -6.87 -19.62 -2.12
CA PRO A 129 -7.68 -20.56 -2.90
C PRO A 129 -9.15 -20.15 -3.06
N ASN A 130 -9.72 -19.50 -2.03
CA ASN A 130 -11.10 -19.00 -2.06
C ASN A 130 -11.34 -18.03 -3.23
N LEU A 131 -10.34 -17.20 -3.59
CA LEU A 131 -10.47 -16.27 -4.72
C LEU A 131 -10.56 -17.03 -6.05
N LYS A 132 -9.86 -18.16 -6.19
CA LYS A 132 -9.92 -19.01 -7.38
C LYS A 132 -11.30 -19.63 -7.55
N GLU A 133 -11.86 -20.18 -6.47
CA GLU A 133 -13.21 -20.77 -6.47
C GLU A 133 -14.28 -19.73 -6.82
N ARG A 134 -14.07 -18.48 -6.40
CA ARG A 134 -15.01 -17.36 -6.58
C ARG A 134 -14.61 -16.42 -7.71
N ARG A 135 -13.68 -16.79 -8.59
CA ARG A 135 -13.10 -15.88 -9.60
C ARG A 135 -14.13 -15.18 -10.49
N GLN A 136 -15.22 -15.87 -10.83
CA GLN A 136 -16.32 -15.35 -11.66
C GLN A 136 -17.43 -14.64 -10.84
N SER A 137 -17.34 -14.65 -9.51
CA SER A 137 -18.29 -13.94 -8.66
C SER A 137 -18.01 -12.44 -8.69
N GLN A 138 -19.06 -11.63 -8.79
CA GLN A 138 -18.96 -10.18 -8.59
C GLN A 138 -18.39 -9.86 -7.20
N GLY A 139 -17.59 -8.79 -7.10
CA GLY A 139 -16.92 -8.41 -5.85
C GLY A 139 -17.87 -8.21 -4.67
N THR A 140 -19.11 -7.77 -4.91
CA THR A 140 -20.15 -7.63 -3.89
C THR A 140 -20.68 -8.96 -3.33
N ARG A 141 -20.46 -10.08 -4.02
CA ARG A 141 -20.86 -11.44 -3.61
C ARG A 141 -19.74 -12.18 -2.87
N LEU A 142 -18.60 -11.53 -2.67
CA LEU A 142 -17.53 -12.01 -1.82
C LEU A 142 -17.83 -11.62 -0.37
N SER A 143 -17.54 -12.52 0.57
CA SER A 143 -17.50 -12.23 2.00
C SER A 143 -16.47 -11.15 2.33
N GLY A 144 -16.60 -10.51 3.48
CA GLY A 144 -15.65 -9.45 3.88
C GLY A 144 -14.19 -9.94 3.94
N GLY A 145 -13.95 -11.20 4.32
CA GLY A 145 -12.62 -11.80 4.33
C GLY A 145 -12.07 -12.02 2.91
N GLU A 146 -12.89 -12.51 1.99
CA GLU A 146 -12.50 -12.68 0.58
C GLU A 146 -12.21 -11.33 -0.09
N GLN A 147 -12.99 -10.30 0.22
CA GLN A 147 -12.71 -8.94 -0.27
C GLN A 147 -11.37 -8.40 0.24
N GLN A 148 -11.00 -8.72 1.49
CA GLN A 148 -9.70 -8.35 2.05
C GLN A 148 -8.55 -9.08 1.34
N MET A 149 -8.70 -10.40 1.13
CA MET A 149 -7.74 -11.20 0.37
C MET A 149 -7.56 -10.65 -1.05
N LEU A 150 -8.66 -10.30 -1.72
CA LEU A 150 -8.63 -9.72 -3.06
C LEU A 150 -7.90 -8.36 -3.09
N ALA A 151 -8.15 -7.49 -2.10
CA ALA A 151 -7.47 -6.20 -2.00
C ALA A 151 -5.95 -6.37 -1.81
N VAL A 152 -5.52 -7.32 -0.98
CA VAL A 152 -4.10 -7.65 -0.78
C VAL A 152 -3.51 -8.27 -2.04
N GLY A 153 -4.18 -9.25 -2.64
CA GLY A 153 -3.72 -9.93 -3.87
C GLY A 153 -3.46 -8.95 -5.01
N ARG A 154 -4.34 -7.96 -5.20
CA ARG A 154 -4.14 -6.89 -6.19
C ARG A 154 -2.82 -6.14 -6.02
N ILE A 155 -2.43 -5.84 -4.77
CA ILE A 155 -1.19 -5.12 -4.47
C ILE A 155 0.01 -6.03 -4.70
N LEU A 156 -0.04 -7.27 -4.22
CA LEU A 156 1.03 -8.26 -4.41
C LEU A 156 1.34 -8.51 -5.89
N ARG A 157 0.31 -8.47 -6.75
CA ARG A 157 0.46 -8.58 -8.20
C ARG A 157 1.28 -7.45 -8.82
N THR A 158 1.32 -6.28 -8.20
CA THR A 158 2.05 -5.11 -8.74
C THR A 158 3.55 -5.13 -8.44
N GLY A 159 4.01 -5.98 -7.52
CA GLY A 159 5.42 -6.06 -7.13
C GLY A 159 5.94 -4.85 -6.38
N ALA A 160 5.03 -4.17 -5.68
CA ALA A 160 5.33 -3.04 -4.82
C ALA A 160 5.93 -3.47 -3.48
#